data_AF-A0A1F5HZR2-F1
#
_entry.id   AF-A0A1F5HZR2-F1
#
_cell.length_a   1.000
_cell.length_b   1.000
_cell.length_c   1.000
_cell.angle_alpha   90.00
_cell.angle_beta   90.00
_cell.angle_gamma   90.00
#
_symmetry.space_group_name_H-M   'P 1'
#
loop_
_entity.id
_entity.type
_entity.pdbx_description
1 polymer ?
#
loop_
_entity_poly.entity_id
_entity_poly.type
_entity_poly.pdbx_seq_one_letter_code
_entity_poly.pdbx_strand_id
1 'polypeptide(L)'
;MPVDSAEKRINIKDLVLEQPEMLSVPFDSKKDVTYQDWQAILKEYFGSQSRRLNGPAYRMAASAVLLDPGRISQFKLSEEDFEALKSMSEFKLDFAKPNPAVDCKILFPSKKFELGLPPVEELQGFYGSFGATFTRGDIRFAAEYVILKPELRTRIETAIGDNYWGVVRSVVKEELTEKNTQENILEGALWVANTRIVSEEKFGSLNLGDDFWIKARMQLDLYRKGKDYMRFIRLASYLAIIAADEIEFTKNGLRLISIKDKGEVDEKLPALPQTRRF
;
A
#
# COMPACT_ATOMS: atom_id res chain seq x y z
N MET A 1 -55.19 -3.07 42.46
CA MET A 1 -53.83 -2.55 42.73
C MET A 1 -53.22 -3.43 43.80
N PRO A 2 -51.97 -3.93 43.68
CA PRO A 2 -50.80 -3.24 43.14
C PRO A 2 -50.22 -3.86 41.86
N VAL A 3 -49.39 -3.06 41.20
CA VAL A 3 -48.55 -3.35 40.03
C VAL A 3 -47.18 -3.76 40.57
N ASP A 4 -46.74 -4.98 40.28
CA ASP A 4 -45.39 -5.44 40.60
C ASP A 4 -44.54 -5.27 39.33
N SER A 5 -43.91 -4.11 39.19
CA SER A 5 -42.99 -3.81 38.10
C SER A 5 -41.65 -4.50 38.38
N ALA A 6 -41.51 -5.73 37.90
CA ALA A 6 -40.22 -6.39 37.80
C ALA A 6 -39.34 -5.61 36.81
N GLU A 7 -38.53 -4.69 37.34
CA GLU A 7 -37.39 -4.12 36.64
C GLU A 7 -36.48 -5.27 36.18
N LYS A 8 -36.59 -5.65 34.90
CA LYS A 8 -35.56 -6.43 34.23
C LYS A 8 -34.28 -5.60 34.26
N ARG A 9 -33.42 -5.88 35.25
CA ARG A 9 -32.03 -5.43 35.27
C ARG A 9 -31.39 -5.90 33.97
N ILE A 10 -31.10 -4.97 33.07
CA ILE A 10 -30.29 -5.22 31.88
C ILE A 10 -28.91 -5.61 32.41
N ASN A 11 -28.55 -6.89 32.24
CA ASN A 11 -27.26 -7.40 32.62
C ASN A 11 -26.23 -6.88 31.62
N ILE A 12 -25.39 -5.93 32.02
CA ILE A 12 -24.39 -5.29 31.17
C ILE A 12 -23.41 -6.31 30.57
N LYS A 13 -23.27 -7.51 31.17
CA LYS A 13 -22.48 -8.61 30.62
C LYS A 13 -23.04 -9.17 29.31
N ASP A 14 -24.32 -8.99 29.04
CA ASP A 14 -24.98 -9.42 27.79
C ASP A 14 -24.93 -8.32 26.70
N LEU A 15 -24.35 -7.14 27.02
CA LEU A 15 -24.10 -6.02 26.10
C LEU A 15 -22.66 -6.00 25.57
N VAL A 16 -21.88 -7.05 25.83
CA VAL A 16 -20.60 -7.25 25.18
C VAL A 16 -20.90 -7.65 23.74
N LEU A 17 -20.91 -6.66 22.84
CA LEU A 17 -20.69 -6.92 21.42
C LEU A 17 -19.45 -7.81 21.34
N GLU A 18 -19.63 -9.07 20.93
CA GLU A 18 -18.52 -9.96 20.60
C GLU A 18 -17.58 -9.14 19.71
N GLN A 19 -16.43 -8.76 20.25
CA GLN A 19 -15.40 -8.18 19.41
C GLN A 19 -15.08 -9.26 18.38
N PRO A 20 -15.16 -8.96 17.08
CA PRO A 20 -14.83 -9.95 16.07
C PRO A 20 -13.43 -10.50 16.40
N GLU A 21 -13.28 -11.83 16.39
CA GLU A 21 -11.98 -12.48 16.62
C GLU A 21 -10.94 -11.83 15.70
N MET A 22 -10.06 -11.02 16.29
CA MET A 22 -9.04 -10.32 15.54
C MET A 22 -7.96 -11.33 15.21
N LEU A 23 -8.01 -11.86 13.99
CA LEU A 23 -7.01 -12.78 13.48
C LEU A 23 -5.66 -12.05 13.40
N SER A 24 -4.62 -12.63 14.03
CA SER A 24 -3.22 -12.17 13.92
C SER A 24 -2.59 -12.46 12.55
N VAL A 25 -3.39 -12.95 11.60
CA VAL A 25 -2.92 -13.31 10.26
C VAL A 25 -2.58 -12.05 9.45
N PRO A 26 -1.55 -12.13 8.58
CA PRO A 26 -1.24 -11.06 7.63
C PRO A 26 -2.46 -10.63 6.81
N PHE A 27 -2.45 -9.36 6.40
CA PHE A 27 -3.50 -8.77 5.57
C PHE A 27 -3.66 -9.52 4.24
N ASP A 28 -4.89 -9.81 3.85
CA ASP A 28 -5.24 -10.49 2.60
C ASP A 28 -6.26 -9.62 1.85
N SER A 29 -5.82 -8.93 0.79
CA SER A 29 -6.65 -7.95 0.09
C SER A 29 -7.96 -8.53 -0.45
N LYS A 30 -7.97 -9.81 -0.85
CA LYS A 30 -9.16 -10.49 -1.38
C LYS A 30 -10.20 -10.79 -0.31
N LYS A 31 -9.77 -10.92 0.96
CA LYS A 31 -10.66 -11.20 2.09
C LYS A 31 -11.01 -9.94 2.88
N ASP A 32 -10.03 -9.07 3.05
CA ASP A 32 -10.09 -7.92 3.96
C ASP A 32 -10.64 -6.65 3.28
N VAL A 33 -10.65 -6.59 1.95
CA VAL A 33 -11.33 -5.51 1.20
C VAL A 33 -12.65 -6.05 0.68
N THR A 34 -13.74 -5.59 1.29
CA THR A 34 -15.09 -6.07 0.92
C THR A 34 -15.58 -5.44 -0.37
N TYR A 35 -16.64 -6.02 -0.95
CA TYR A 35 -17.34 -5.40 -2.08
C TYR A 35 -17.85 -3.99 -1.73
N GLN A 36 -18.34 -3.78 -0.50
CA GLN A 36 -18.82 -2.47 -0.05
C GLN A 36 -17.69 -1.45 0.06
N ASP A 37 -16.54 -1.86 0.59
CA ASP A 37 -15.34 -1.02 0.63
C ASP A 37 -14.98 -0.58 -0.79
N TRP A 38 -15.01 -1.52 -1.74
CA TRP A 38 -14.69 -1.23 -3.13
C TRP A 38 -15.64 -0.21 -3.77
N GLN A 39 -16.95 -0.32 -3.55
CA GLN A 39 -17.91 0.66 -4.03
C GLN A 39 -17.67 2.05 -3.42
N ALA A 40 -17.27 2.11 -2.15
CA ALA A 40 -16.97 3.35 -1.47
C ALA A 40 -15.66 3.99 -1.96
N ILE A 41 -14.63 3.19 -2.24
CA ILE A 41 -13.39 3.63 -2.88
C ILE A 41 -13.70 4.27 -4.24
N LEU A 42 -14.49 3.62 -5.10
CA LEU A 42 -14.88 4.21 -6.39
C LEU A 42 -15.66 5.52 -6.21
N LYS A 43 -16.60 5.55 -5.27
CA LYS A 43 -17.38 6.76 -4.97
C LYS A 43 -16.48 7.92 -4.54
N GLU A 44 -15.52 7.67 -3.66
CA GLU A 44 -14.57 8.69 -3.21
C GLU A 44 -13.61 9.13 -4.33
N TYR A 45 -13.21 8.21 -5.21
CA TYR A 45 -12.38 8.52 -6.38
C TYR A 45 -13.08 9.52 -7.29
N PHE A 46 -14.30 9.19 -7.74
CA PHE A 46 -15.07 10.06 -8.63
C PHE A 46 -15.48 11.37 -7.96
N GLY A 47 -15.75 11.34 -6.65
CA GLY A 47 -15.97 12.54 -5.85
C GLY A 47 -14.74 13.45 -5.75
N SER A 48 -13.53 12.87 -5.70
CA SER A 48 -12.27 13.62 -5.69
C SER A 48 -11.94 14.23 -7.05
N GLN A 49 -12.18 13.48 -8.13
CA GLN A 49 -12.07 13.97 -9.51
C GLN A 49 -13.00 15.18 -9.75
N SER A 50 -14.25 15.08 -9.29
CA SER A 50 -15.25 16.16 -9.41
C SER A 50 -14.85 17.43 -8.64
N ARG A 51 -14.08 17.26 -7.55
CA ARG A 51 -13.51 18.36 -6.75
C ARG A 51 -12.15 18.86 -7.28
N ARG A 52 -11.68 18.35 -8.43
CA ARG A 52 -10.37 18.66 -9.04
C ARG A 52 -9.18 18.34 -8.14
N LEU A 53 -9.32 17.35 -7.26
CA LEU A 53 -8.25 16.83 -6.40
C LEU A 53 -7.50 15.69 -7.11
N ASN A 54 -6.95 15.99 -8.29
CA ASN A 54 -6.49 14.97 -9.24
C ASN A 54 -5.32 14.14 -8.68
N GLY A 55 -4.32 14.78 -8.06
CA GLY A 55 -3.19 14.07 -7.45
C GLY A 55 -3.59 13.01 -6.42
N PRO A 56 -4.33 13.38 -5.36
CA PRO A 56 -4.86 12.41 -4.41
C PRO A 56 -5.74 11.34 -5.05
N ALA A 57 -6.57 11.69 -6.04
CA ALA A 57 -7.42 10.73 -6.75
C ALA A 57 -6.59 9.67 -7.50
N TYR A 58 -5.55 10.08 -8.24
CA TYR A 58 -4.68 9.15 -8.96
C TYR A 58 -3.88 8.26 -8.01
N ARG A 59 -3.35 8.81 -6.90
CA ARG A 59 -2.71 8.01 -5.85
C ARG A 59 -3.65 6.94 -5.29
N MET A 60 -4.92 7.31 -5.12
CA MET A 60 -5.95 6.40 -4.63
C MET A 60 -6.23 5.27 -5.62
N ALA A 61 -6.37 5.60 -6.90
CA ALA A 61 -6.53 4.62 -7.97
C ALA A 61 -5.32 3.69 -8.07
N ALA A 62 -4.08 4.22 -8.02
CA ALA A 62 -2.87 3.40 -8.07
C ALA A 62 -2.78 2.45 -6.88
N SER A 63 -3.12 2.92 -5.67
CA SER A 63 -3.20 2.08 -4.46
C SER A 63 -4.24 0.96 -4.61
N ALA A 64 -5.39 1.25 -5.21
CA ALA A 64 -6.42 0.25 -5.46
C ALA A 64 -6.04 -0.78 -6.54
N VAL A 65 -5.35 -0.35 -7.59
CA VAL A 65 -4.80 -1.24 -8.63
C VAL A 65 -3.72 -2.16 -8.06
N LEU A 66 -2.94 -1.73 -7.06
CA LEU A 66 -2.01 -2.62 -6.35
C LEU A 66 -2.74 -3.73 -5.58
N LEU A 67 -3.95 -3.48 -5.06
CA LEU A 67 -4.74 -4.48 -4.35
C LEU A 67 -5.44 -5.46 -5.28
N ASP A 68 -5.96 -4.96 -6.40
CA ASP A 68 -6.63 -5.77 -7.43
C ASP A 68 -6.39 -5.16 -8.83
N PRO A 69 -5.32 -5.59 -9.54
CA PRO A 69 -4.98 -5.08 -10.85
C PRO A 69 -6.08 -5.30 -11.90
N GLY A 70 -6.91 -6.33 -11.73
CA GLY A 70 -8.00 -6.67 -12.64
C GLY A 70 -9.11 -5.63 -12.69
N ARG A 71 -9.15 -4.70 -11.73
CA ARG A 71 -10.19 -3.67 -11.62
C ARG A 71 -9.78 -2.30 -12.14
N ILE A 72 -8.61 -2.17 -12.75
CA ILE A 72 -8.10 -0.90 -13.30
C ILE A 72 -9.11 -0.17 -14.22
N SER A 73 -9.88 -0.93 -15.01
CA SER A 73 -10.88 -0.39 -15.95
C SER A 73 -12.04 0.36 -15.25
N GLN A 74 -12.28 0.08 -13.96
CA GLN A 74 -13.37 0.70 -13.20
C GLN A 74 -13.09 2.16 -12.86
N PHE A 75 -11.82 2.60 -12.89
CA PHE A 75 -11.42 3.99 -12.67
C PHE A 75 -11.65 4.89 -13.90
N LYS A 76 -12.02 4.31 -15.06
CA LYS A 76 -12.36 5.03 -16.30
C LYS A 76 -11.29 6.06 -16.70
N LEU A 77 -10.02 5.68 -16.57
CA LEU A 77 -8.87 6.52 -16.89
C LEU A 77 -8.83 6.80 -18.40
N SER A 78 -8.62 8.06 -18.74
CA SER A 78 -8.57 8.60 -20.10
C SER A 78 -7.16 9.05 -20.49
N GLU A 79 -6.99 9.49 -21.74
CA GLU A 79 -5.74 10.11 -22.20
C GLU A 79 -5.45 11.42 -21.47
N GLU A 80 -6.49 12.20 -21.15
CA GLU A 80 -6.35 13.45 -20.41
C GLU A 80 -5.83 13.20 -18.99
N ASP A 81 -6.25 12.09 -18.37
CA ASP A 81 -5.75 11.68 -17.06
C ASP A 81 -4.25 11.32 -17.11
N PHE A 82 -3.83 10.63 -18.17
CA PHE A 82 -2.42 10.32 -18.41
C PHE A 82 -1.58 11.59 -18.55
N GLU A 83 -1.98 12.51 -19.42
CA GLU A 83 -1.23 13.76 -19.64
C GLU A 83 -1.23 14.65 -18.39
N ALA A 84 -2.33 14.69 -17.63
CA ALA A 84 -2.38 15.40 -16.36
C ALA A 84 -1.39 14.82 -15.34
N LEU A 85 -1.38 13.49 -15.17
CA LEU A 85 -0.50 12.83 -14.20
C LEU A 85 0.98 12.91 -14.63
N LYS A 86 1.25 12.78 -15.93
CA LYS A 86 2.56 13.01 -16.52
C LYS A 86 3.04 14.43 -16.27
N SER A 87 2.21 15.44 -16.53
CA SER A 87 2.53 16.84 -16.24
C SER A 87 2.85 17.06 -14.76
N MET A 88 2.12 16.42 -13.85
CA MET A 88 2.42 16.45 -12.41
C MET A 88 3.77 15.82 -12.04
N SER A 89 4.21 14.80 -12.78
CA SER A 89 5.52 14.18 -12.58
C SER A 89 6.68 15.03 -13.13
N GLU A 90 6.41 15.86 -14.13
CA GLU A 90 7.37 16.76 -14.80
C GLU A 90 7.39 18.18 -14.19
N PHE A 91 6.42 18.53 -13.34
CA PHE A 91 6.27 19.87 -12.78
C PHE A 91 7.46 20.26 -11.89
N LYS A 92 8.27 21.20 -12.41
CA LYS A 92 9.53 21.70 -11.83
C LYS A 92 9.33 22.47 -10.51
N LEU A 93 10.01 21.99 -9.48
CA LEU A 93 10.77 22.79 -8.51
C LEU A 93 11.95 21.89 -8.07
N ASP A 94 13.05 22.00 -8.81
CA ASP A 94 14.38 21.39 -8.58
C ASP A 94 14.53 19.86 -8.44
N PHE A 95 13.45 19.09 -8.23
CA PHE A 95 13.44 17.63 -8.27
C PHE A 95 12.09 17.12 -8.78
N ALA A 96 12.09 16.15 -9.71
CA ALA A 96 10.88 15.44 -10.10
C ALA A 96 10.26 14.77 -8.87
N LYS A 97 8.94 14.92 -8.67
CA LYS A 97 8.23 14.14 -7.66
C LYS A 97 8.09 12.72 -8.21
N PRO A 98 8.70 11.68 -7.62
CA PRO A 98 8.62 10.33 -8.19
C PRO A 98 7.25 9.71 -7.94
N ASN A 99 6.47 10.27 -7.01
CA ASN A 99 5.16 9.78 -6.66
C ASN A 99 4.18 9.75 -7.86
N PRO A 100 3.94 10.80 -8.67
CA PRO A 100 3.01 10.76 -9.78
C PRO A 100 3.56 9.92 -10.95
N ALA A 101 4.88 9.80 -11.07
CA ALA A 101 5.52 8.92 -12.03
C ALA A 101 5.28 7.43 -11.73
N VAL A 102 5.34 7.03 -10.45
CA VAL A 102 4.95 5.69 -10.02
C VAL A 102 3.47 5.43 -10.34
N ASP A 103 2.61 6.41 -10.07
CA ASP A 103 1.18 6.31 -10.39
C ASP A 103 0.97 6.16 -11.91
N CYS A 104 1.70 6.90 -12.75
CA CYS A 104 1.68 6.74 -14.21
C CYS A 104 2.00 5.29 -14.62
N LYS A 105 3.07 4.73 -14.06
CA LYS A 105 3.56 3.38 -14.39
C LYS A 105 2.52 2.30 -14.02
N ILE A 106 1.83 2.47 -12.90
CA ILE A 106 0.79 1.55 -12.40
C ILE A 106 -0.52 1.70 -13.18
N LEU A 107 -0.96 2.94 -13.41
CA LEU A 107 -2.28 3.24 -13.97
C LEU A 107 -2.32 3.17 -15.50
N PHE A 108 -1.19 3.34 -16.17
CA PHE A 108 -1.10 3.35 -17.63
C PHE A 108 -0.05 2.35 -18.14
N PRO A 109 -0.21 1.04 -17.87
CA PRO A 109 0.79 0.01 -18.17
C PRO A 109 1.11 -0.15 -19.68
N SER A 110 0.22 0.31 -20.56
CA SER A 110 0.43 0.29 -22.02
C SER A 110 1.16 1.53 -22.54
N LYS A 111 1.30 2.58 -21.73
CA LYS A 111 1.95 3.83 -22.12
C LYS A 111 3.44 3.77 -21.82
N LYS A 112 4.24 4.26 -22.77
CA LYS A 112 5.66 4.49 -22.52
C LYS A 112 5.80 5.82 -21.81
N PHE A 113 6.39 5.79 -20.63
CA PHE A 113 6.70 6.96 -19.83
C PHE A 113 8.09 6.79 -19.24
N GLU A 114 8.97 7.74 -19.52
CA GLU A 114 10.32 7.80 -18.96
C GLU A 114 10.44 9.08 -18.16
N LEU A 115 10.56 8.93 -16.83
CA LEU A 115 10.87 10.08 -15.98
C LEU A 115 12.37 10.36 -16.04
N GLY A 116 12.73 11.63 -16.26
CA GLY A 116 14.07 12.13 -16.04
C GLY A 116 14.37 12.13 -14.55
N LEU A 117 14.89 11.02 -14.04
CA LEU A 117 15.36 10.91 -12.67
C LEU A 117 16.81 11.43 -12.58
N PRO A 118 17.17 12.21 -11.55
CA PRO A 118 18.55 12.58 -11.30
C PRO A 118 19.44 11.33 -11.16
N PRO A 119 20.73 11.44 -11.52
CA PRO A 119 21.72 10.40 -11.28
C PRO A 119 21.70 9.92 -9.83
N VAL A 120 21.91 8.63 -9.59
CA VAL A 120 21.92 8.07 -8.23
C VAL A 120 23.08 8.65 -7.38
N GLU A 121 24.11 9.21 -8.01
CA GLU A 121 25.21 9.94 -7.36
C GLU A 121 24.67 11.22 -6.68
N GLU A 122 23.69 11.88 -7.29
CA GLU A 122 23.03 13.04 -6.71
C GLU A 122 22.14 12.64 -5.51
N LEU A 123 21.64 11.39 -5.49
CA LEU A 123 20.98 10.85 -4.30
C LEU A 123 21.96 10.71 -3.12
N GLN A 124 23.23 10.36 -3.35
CA GLN A 124 24.23 10.32 -2.27
C GLN A 124 24.51 11.71 -1.70
N GLY A 125 24.53 12.77 -2.53
CA GLY A 125 24.57 14.16 -2.04
C GLY A 125 23.29 14.55 -1.30
N PHE A 126 22.14 14.10 -1.80
CA PHE A 126 20.82 14.32 -1.22
C PHE A 126 20.61 13.60 0.11
N TYR A 127 21.26 12.46 0.36
CA TYR A 127 21.16 11.74 1.64
C TYR A 127 22.38 12.00 2.55
N GLY A 128 23.57 12.16 1.99
CA GLY A 128 24.82 12.37 2.73
C GLY A 128 24.99 13.77 3.33
N SER A 129 24.34 14.80 2.78
CA SER A 129 24.33 16.16 3.36
C SER A 129 23.41 16.31 4.58
N PHE A 130 22.55 15.32 4.84
CA PHE A 130 21.55 15.35 5.93
C PHE A 130 22.06 14.78 7.26
N GLY A 131 23.36 14.90 7.55
CA GLY A 131 23.98 14.49 8.81
C GLY A 131 23.40 15.12 10.11
N ALA A 132 22.28 15.83 10.06
CA ALA A 132 21.61 16.37 11.25
C ALA A 132 20.06 16.36 11.25
N THR A 133 19.35 16.12 10.13
CA THR A 133 17.86 16.16 10.12
C THR A 133 17.26 15.37 8.96
N PHE A 134 17.34 14.04 8.98
CA PHE A 134 16.55 13.21 8.06
C PHE A 134 15.05 13.36 8.37
N THR A 135 14.23 13.57 7.34
CA THR A 135 12.78 13.76 7.50
C THR A 135 11.99 12.58 6.95
N ARG A 136 10.70 12.52 7.25
CA ARG A 136 9.77 11.45 6.85
C ARG A 136 9.66 11.22 5.32
N GLY A 137 10.22 12.09 4.48
CA GLY A 137 10.17 11.96 3.01
C GLY A 137 11.11 10.91 2.42
N ASP A 138 12.24 10.62 3.07
CA ASP A 138 13.43 10.10 2.38
C ASP A 138 13.34 8.64 1.90
N ILE A 139 12.79 7.72 2.71
CA ILE A 139 12.61 6.30 2.30
C ILE A 139 11.51 6.16 1.26
N ARG A 140 10.51 7.05 1.30
CA ARG A 140 9.42 7.04 0.32
C ARG A 140 9.96 7.38 -1.06
N PHE A 141 10.80 8.42 -1.15
CA PHE A 141 11.50 8.75 -2.39
C PHE A 141 12.33 7.55 -2.88
N ALA A 142 13.14 6.94 -2.02
CA ALA A 142 13.93 5.77 -2.40
C ALA A 142 13.07 4.61 -2.94
N ALA A 143 11.97 4.27 -2.27
CA ALA A 143 11.07 3.21 -2.71
C ALA A 143 10.43 3.53 -4.06
N GLU A 144 9.99 4.78 -4.27
CA GLU A 144 9.42 5.22 -5.54
C GLU A 144 10.46 5.16 -6.68
N TYR A 145 11.73 5.52 -6.41
CA TYR A 145 12.82 5.34 -7.38
C TYR A 145 13.05 3.88 -7.73
N VAL A 146 13.04 2.98 -6.74
CA VAL A 146 13.19 1.55 -6.99
C VAL A 146 12.06 1.02 -7.86
N ILE A 147 10.81 1.46 -7.65
CA ILE A 147 9.69 1.06 -8.52
C ILE A 147 9.88 1.55 -9.96
N LEU A 148 10.43 2.75 -10.15
CA LEU A 148 10.68 3.33 -11.46
C LEU A 148 11.89 2.70 -12.16
N LYS A 149 12.98 2.47 -11.44
CA LYS A 149 14.28 1.98 -11.89
C LYS A 149 14.80 0.83 -10.99
N PRO A 150 14.22 -0.37 -11.11
CA PRO A 150 14.54 -1.51 -10.25
C PRO A 150 16.01 -1.93 -10.31
N GLU A 151 16.65 -1.73 -11.46
CA GLU A 151 18.08 -1.98 -11.70
C GLU A 151 19.00 -1.14 -10.79
N LEU A 152 18.49 -0.06 -10.19
CA LEU A 152 19.22 0.79 -9.27
C LEU A 152 19.00 0.42 -7.79
N ARG A 153 18.19 -0.60 -7.48
CA ARG A 153 17.81 -0.96 -6.09
C ARG A 153 18.99 -1.13 -5.15
N THR A 154 19.96 -1.98 -5.50
CA THR A 154 21.16 -2.21 -4.69
C THR A 154 21.99 -0.93 -4.51
N ARG A 155 22.03 -0.09 -5.55
CA ARG A 155 22.77 1.15 -5.53
C ARG A 155 22.09 2.20 -4.63
N ILE A 156 20.77 2.28 -4.66
CA ILE A 156 19.95 3.13 -3.79
C ILE A 156 20.08 2.67 -2.33
N GLU A 157 19.97 1.36 -2.07
CA GLU A 157 20.17 0.78 -0.73
C GLU A 157 21.55 1.11 -0.16
N THR A 158 22.60 1.01 -0.99
CA THR A 158 23.97 1.38 -0.60
C THR A 158 24.09 2.87 -0.30
N ALA A 159 23.47 3.73 -1.11
CA ALA A 159 23.49 5.19 -0.93
C ALA A 159 22.79 5.64 0.36
N ILE A 160 21.74 4.92 0.77
CA ILE A 160 21.01 5.15 2.02
C ILE A 160 21.90 4.86 3.24
N GLY A 161 22.63 3.74 3.22
CA GLY A 161 23.61 3.38 4.25
C GLY A 161 23.03 2.91 5.60
N ASP A 162 23.88 2.33 6.45
CA ASP A 162 23.45 1.66 7.69
C ASP A 162 22.94 2.61 8.79
N ASN A 163 23.46 3.84 8.84
CA ASN A 163 22.98 4.84 9.80
C ASN A 163 21.49 5.14 9.58
N TYR A 164 21.06 5.20 8.32
CA TYR A 164 19.67 5.41 7.97
C TYR A 164 18.79 4.23 8.37
N TRP A 165 19.27 3.01 8.18
CA TRP A 165 18.55 1.82 8.64
C TRP A 165 18.37 1.79 10.17
N GLY A 166 19.29 2.39 10.92
CA GLY A 166 19.11 2.68 12.35
C GLY A 166 17.89 3.57 12.61
N VAL A 167 17.74 4.66 11.85
CA VAL A 167 16.59 5.58 11.94
C VAL A 167 15.30 4.88 11.55
N VAL A 168 15.26 4.16 10.42
CA VAL A 168 14.08 3.39 9.98
C VAL A 168 13.61 2.44 11.07
N ARG A 169 14.52 1.67 11.66
CA ARG A 169 14.17 0.76 12.76
C ARG A 169 13.61 1.50 13.96
N SER A 170 14.20 2.64 14.33
CA SER A 170 13.70 3.46 15.43
C SER A 170 12.30 4.01 15.15
N VAL A 171 12.06 4.55 13.95
CA VAL A 171 10.77 5.12 13.56
C VAL A 171 9.71 4.03 13.48
N VAL A 172 10.00 2.90 12.83
CA VAL A 172 9.09 1.76 12.78
C VAL A 172 8.75 1.30 14.20
N LYS A 173 9.75 1.16 15.09
CA LYS A 173 9.50 0.81 16.48
C LYS A 173 8.61 1.86 17.17
N GLU A 174 8.93 3.15 17.08
CA GLU A 174 8.20 4.23 17.74
C GLU A 174 6.73 4.31 17.28
N GLU A 175 6.51 4.29 15.96
CA GLU A 175 5.18 4.37 15.35
C GLU A 175 4.34 3.12 15.66
N LEU A 176 4.97 1.96 15.90
CA LEU A 176 4.29 0.71 16.23
C LEU A 176 4.10 0.45 17.73
N THR A 177 4.99 0.94 18.60
CA THR A 177 5.05 0.53 20.02
C THR A 177 4.86 1.65 21.05
N GLU A 178 5.39 2.86 20.83
CA GLU A 178 5.61 3.81 21.95
C GLU A 178 4.66 5.01 21.97
N LYS A 179 4.03 5.40 20.84
CA LYS A 179 3.17 6.61 20.76
C LYS A 179 1.66 6.39 20.60
N ASN A 180 1.18 5.15 20.61
CA ASN A 180 -0.21 4.68 20.68
C ASN A 180 -1.35 5.67 20.31
N THR A 181 -1.25 6.34 19.16
CA THR A 181 -2.37 7.02 18.51
C THR A 181 -2.65 6.33 17.18
N GLN A 182 -3.92 6.33 16.79
CA GLN A 182 -4.43 5.72 15.56
C GLN A 182 -3.75 6.26 14.27
N GLU A 183 -3.24 7.49 14.27
CA GLU A 183 -2.53 8.07 13.12
C GLU A 183 -1.14 7.46 12.87
N ASN A 184 -0.52 6.82 13.88
CA ASN A 184 0.84 6.29 13.75
C ASN A 184 0.90 5.00 12.93
N ILE A 185 -0.19 4.23 12.87
CA ILE A 185 -0.20 2.94 12.15
C ILE A 185 -0.09 3.12 10.63
N LEU A 186 -0.74 4.14 10.06
CA LEU A 186 -0.63 4.43 8.63
C LEU A 186 0.81 4.80 8.25
N GLU A 187 1.44 5.66 9.05
CA GLU A 187 2.83 6.06 8.81
C GLU A 187 3.79 4.89 9.05
N GLY A 188 3.65 4.14 10.15
CA GLY A 188 4.42 2.93 10.40
C GLY A 188 4.34 1.93 9.25
N ALA A 189 3.12 1.63 8.75
CA ALA A 189 2.92 0.75 7.61
C ALA A 189 3.59 1.28 6.33
N LEU A 190 3.54 2.59 6.07
CA LEU A 190 4.26 3.21 4.96
C LEU A 190 5.77 2.95 5.07
N TRP A 191 6.37 3.18 6.24
CA TRP A 191 7.82 2.98 6.45
C TRP A 191 8.23 1.53 6.22
N VAL A 192 7.44 0.59 6.75
CA VAL A 192 7.69 -0.84 6.59
C VAL A 192 7.54 -1.25 5.11
N ALA A 193 6.48 -0.83 4.43
CA ALA A 193 6.27 -1.14 3.01
C ALA A 193 7.39 -0.59 2.12
N ASN A 194 7.82 0.66 2.35
CA ASN A 194 8.94 1.25 1.62
C ASN A 194 10.27 0.58 1.93
N THR A 195 10.48 0.16 3.18
CA THR A 195 11.65 -0.64 3.56
C THR A 195 11.70 -1.93 2.77
N ARG A 196 10.57 -2.64 2.65
CA ARG A 196 10.48 -3.84 1.82
C ARG A 196 10.85 -3.60 0.36
N ILE A 197 10.29 -2.54 -0.23
CA ILE A 197 10.58 -2.15 -1.61
C ILE A 197 12.08 -1.88 -1.81
N VAL A 198 12.72 -1.19 -0.87
CA VAL A 198 14.14 -0.83 -0.99
C VAL A 198 15.06 -2.00 -0.66
N SER A 199 14.83 -2.71 0.45
CA SER A 199 15.69 -3.78 0.96
C SER A 199 14.88 -4.91 1.60
N GLU A 200 14.89 -6.08 0.96
CA GLU A 200 14.25 -7.29 1.50
C GLU A 200 14.95 -7.77 2.78
N GLU A 201 16.28 -7.66 2.83
CA GLU A 201 17.09 -8.05 3.99
C GLU A 201 16.71 -7.21 5.22
N LYS A 202 16.69 -5.87 5.08
CA LYS A 202 16.37 -4.98 6.19
C LYS A 202 14.91 -5.12 6.60
N PHE A 203 14.00 -5.33 5.65
CA PHE A 203 12.60 -5.66 5.95
C PHE A 203 12.46 -6.91 6.82
N GLY A 204 13.16 -8.00 6.48
CA GLY A 204 13.16 -9.23 7.28
C GLY A 204 13.63 -9.02 8.72
N SER A 205 14.45 -7.99 8.98
CA SER A 205 14.93 -7.65 10.33
C SER A 205 13.94 -6.85 11.19
N LEU A 206 12.84 -6.33 10.63
CA LEU A 206 11.90 -5.46 11.36
C LEU A 206 10.98 -6.20 12.34
N ASN A 207 10.77 -7.51 12.16
CA ASN A 207 9.96 -8.39 13.01
C ASN A 207 8.68 -7.73 13.59
N LEU A 208 7.68 -7.52 12.72
CA LEU A 208 6.48 -6.71 13.03
C LEU A 208 5.58 -7.30 14.14
N GLY A 209 5.63 -8.62 14.35
CA GLY A 209 4.80 -9.33 15.33
C GLY A 209 3.29 -9.25 15.07
N ASP A 210 2.51 -9.96 15.90
CA ASP A 210 1.05 -10.06 15.76
C ASP A 210 0.33 -8.74 16.09
N ASP A 211 0.87 -7.97 17.04
CA ASP A 211 0.29 -6.71 17.50
C ASP A 211 0.20 -5.66 16.37
N PHE A 212 1.17 -5.64 15.46
CA PHE A 212 1.12 -4.81 14.26
C PHE A 212 -0.12 -5.10 13.41
N TRP A 213 -0.37 -6.37 13.11
CA TRP A 213 -1.50 -6.79 12.26
C TRP A 213 -2.84 -6.48 12.92
N ILE A 214 -2.95 -6.71 14.23
CA ILE A 214 -4.15 -6.39 15.01
C ILE A 214 -4.43 -4.89 14.92
N LYS A 215 -3.45 -4.04 15.23
CA LYS A 215 -3.60 -2.58 15.17
C LYS A 215 -3.90 -2.07 13.76
N ALA A 216 -3.26 -2.65 12.74
CA ALA A 216 -3.52 -2.34 11.34
C ALA A 216 -4.97 -2.62 10.93
N ARG A 217 -5.54 -3.76 11.35
CA ARG A 217 -6.95 -4.10 11.10
C ARG A 217 -7.89 -3.16 11.83
N MET A 218 -7.63 -2.87 13.11
CA MET A 218 -8.39 -1.87 13.87
C MET A 218 -8.39 -0.51 13.16
N GLN A 219 -7.24 -0.09 12.62
CA GLN A 219 -7.12 1.16 11.89
C GLN A 219 -7.91 1.17 10.58
N LEU A 220 -7.91 0.07 9.83
CA LEU A 220 -8.77 -0.09 8.66
C LEU A 220 -10.27 0.02 9.03
N ASP A 221 -10.70 -0.64 10.11
CA ASP A 221 -12.10 -0.56 10.59
C ASP A 221 -12.51 0.86 10.99
N LEU A 222 -11.60 1.62 11.59
CA LEU A 222 -11.82 3.01 11.94
C LEU A 222 -12.02 3.86 10.70
N TYR A 223 -11.19 3.69 9.67
CA TYR A 223 -11.36 4.39 8.40
C TYR A 223 -12.67 3.99 7.69
N ARG A 224 -13.05 2.70 7.72
CA ARG A 224 -14.37 2.24 7.21
C ARG A 224 -15.52 2.95 7.92
N LYS A 225 -15.53 2.95 9.25
CA LYS A 225 -16.56 3.61 10.07
C LYS A 225 -16.62 5.12 9.85
N GLY A 226 -15.45 5.75 9.74
CA GLY A 226 -15.30 7.18 9.44
C GLY A 226 -15.58 7.56 7.98
N LYS A 227 -15.73 6.58 7.09
CA LYS A 227 -15.87 6.76 5.63
C LYS A 227 -14.69 7.51 4.99
N ASP A 228 -13.48 7.34 5.54
CA ASP A 228 -12.23 7.88 5.00
C ASP A 228 -11.57 6.82 4.12
N TYR A 229 -12.12 6.61 2.91
CA TYR A 229 -11.62 5.58 2.01
C TYR A 229 -10.30 5.95 1.35
N MET A 230 -9.92 7.23 1.35
CA MET A 230 -8.60 7.68 0.94
C MET A 230 -7.49 7.19 1.88
N ARG A 231 -7.67 7.32 3.21
CA ARG A 231 -6.70 6.76 4.16
C ARG A 231 -6.82 5.22 4.22
N PHE A 232 -8.04 4.69 4.13
CA PHE A 232 -8.28 3.24 4.08
C PHE A 232 -7.46 2.56 3.00
N ILE A 233 -7.58 2.99 1.74
CA ILE A 233 -6.95 2.31 0.61
C ILE A 233 -5.44 2.47 0.61
N ARG A 234 -4.91 3.59 1.13
CA ARG A 234 -3.47 3.78 1.34
C ARG A 234 -2.93 2.81 2.38
N LEU A 235 -3.61 2.66 3.52
CA LEU A 235 -3.21 1.69 4.54
C LEU A 235 -3.28 0.27 3.96
N ALA A 236 -4.40 -0.08 3.32
CA ALA A 236 -4.60 -1.40 2.72
C ALA A 236 -3.51 -1.74 1.70
N SER A 237 -3.11 -0.81 0.84
CA SER A 237 -2.05 -1.04 -0.15
C SER A 237 -0.68 -1.24 0.49
N TYR A 238 -0.34 -0.49 1.54
CA TYR A 238 0.90 -0.74 2.30
C TYR A 238 0.85 -2.10 2.99
N LEU A 239 -0.26 -2.48 3.60
CA LEU A 239 -0.42 -3.80 4.23
C LEU A 239 -0.32 -4.93 3.22
N ALA A 240 -0.86 -4.76 2.01
CA ALA A 240 -0.70 -5.74 0.93
C ALA A 240 0.77 -5.87 0.49
N ILE A 241 1.51 -4.75 0.38
CA ILE A 241 2.96 -4.79 0.11
C ILE A 241 3.69 -5.53 1.22
N ILE A 242 3.34 -5.31 2.49
CA ILE A 242 3.98 -5.96 3.64
C ILE A 242 3.62 -7.45 3.73
N ALA A 243 2.38 -7.81 3.39
CA ALA A 243 1.86 -9.18 3.52
C ALA A 243 2.16 -10.07 2.30
N ALA A 244 2.53 -9.51 1.15
CA ALA A 244 2.84 -10.28 -0.05
C ALA A 244 3.91 -11.35 0.25
N ASP A 245 3.85 -12.50 -0.42
CA ASP A 245 4.92 -13.49 -0.28
C ASP A 245 6.17 -13.06 -1.05
N GLU A 246 5.98 -12.39 -2.19
CA GLU A 246 7.05 -11.84 -3.02
C GLU A 246 6.58 -10.52 -3.67
N ILE A 247 7.53 -9.60 -3.88
CA ILE A 247 7.30 -8.41 -4.69
C ILE A 247 8.17 -8.48 -5.94
N GLU A 248 7.58 -8.14 -7.08
CA GLU A 248 8.28 -8.09 -8.35
C GLU A 248 8.17 -6.70 -8.97
N PHE A 249 9.29 -6.21 -9.50
CA PHE A 249 9.30 -4.98 -10.26
C PHE A 249 9.14 -5.28 -11.75
N THR A 250 8.03 -4.82 -12.30
CA THR A 250 7.67 -5.03 -13.70
C THR A 250 7.77 -3.72 -14.48
N LYS A 251 7.64 -3.80 -15.81
CA LYS A 251 7.45 -2.62 -16.65
C LYS A 251 6.23 -1.76 -16.26
N ASN A 252 5.26 -2.35 -15.55
CA ASN A 252 4.02 -1.71 -15.08
C ASN A 252 4.12 -1.24 -13.60
N GLY A 253 5.33 -1.22 -13.02
CA GLY A 253 5.55 -0.81 -11.64
C GLY A 253 5.67 -2.01 -10.72
N LEU A 254 5.01 -1.97 -9.57
CA LEU A 254 5.09 -3.02 -8.55
C LEU A 254 4.00 -4.07 -8.74
N ARG A 255 4.39 -5.35 -8.75
CA ARG A 255 3.48 -6.50 -8.71
C ARG A 255 3.64 -7.23 -7.37
N LEU A 256 2.52 -7.50 -6.72
CA LEU A 256 2.47 -8.28 -5.48
C LEU A 256 2.12 -9.72 -5.83
N ILE A 257 2.91 -10.67 -5.32
CA ILE A 257 2.72 -12.10 -5.55
C ILE A 257 2.36 -12.72 -4.21
N SER A 258 1.17 -13.31 -4.13
CA SER A 258 0.77 -14.15 -2.99
C SER A 258 0.78 -15.62 -3.42
N ILE A 259 1.19 -16.54 -2.55
CA ILE A 259 1.22 -17.99 -2.75
C ILE A 259 -0.19 -18.52 -3.07
N LYS A 260 -1.24 -17.87 -2.54
CA LYS A 260 -2.63 -18.18 -2.89
C LYS A 260 -2.98 -17.86 -4.35
N ASP A 261 -2.24 -16.96 -5.00
CA ASP A 261 -2.39 -16.65 -6.43
C ASP A 261 -1.56 -17.60 -7.32
N LYS A 262 -0.57 -18.32 -6.77
CA LYS A 262 0.21 -19.34 -7.50
C LYS A 262 -0.60 -20.61 -7.85
N GLY A 263 -1.86 -20.70 -7.40
CA GLY A 263 -2.78 -21.82 -7.65
C GLY A 263 -3.66 -21.72 -8.90
N GLU A 264 -3.64 -20.60 -9.64
CA GLU A 264 -4.32 -20.45 -10.94
C GLU A 264 -3.33 -20.47 -12.11
N VAL A 265 -2.22 -21.20 -11.98
CA VAL A 265 -1.37 -21.52 -13.13
C VAL A 265 -2.00 -22.72 -13.82
N ASP A 266 -2.61 -22.48 -14.99
CA ASP A 266 -2.98 -23.44 -16.04
C ASP A 266 -2.45 -24.87 -15.79
N GLU A 267 -3.14 -25.66 -14.97
CA GLU A 267 -3.10 -27.10 -15.13
C GLU A 267 -3.83 -27.37 -16.45
N LYS A 268 -3.07 -27.39 -17.54
CA LYS A 268 -3.46 -28.14 -18.73
C LYS A 268 -3.78 -29.55 -18.23
N LEU A 269 -5.07 -29.81 -18.04
CA LEU A 269 -5.61 -31.15 -17.87
C LEU A 269 -4.90 -32.04 -18.90
N PRO A 270 -4.18 -33.10 -18.48
CA PRO A 270 -3.58 -34.00 -19.43
C PRO A 270 -4.69 -34.52 -20.34
N ALA A 271 -4.53 -34.29 -21.64
CA ALA A 271 -5.52 -34.71 -22.63
C ALA A 271 -5.75 -36.21 -22.47
N LEU A 272 -6.98 -36.60 -22.14
CA LEU A 272 -7.37 -38.00 -22.10
C LEU A 272 -7.04 -38.63 -23.46
N PRO A 273 -6.39 -39.81 -23.49
CA PRO A 273 -6.07 -40.46 -24.75
C PRO A 273 -7.36 -40.80 -25.48
N GLN A 274 -7.54 -40.22 -26.68
CA GLN A 274 -8.60 -40.63 -27.58
C GLN A 274 -8.38 -42.09 -27.98
N THR A 275 -9.15 -42.99 -27.37
CA THR A 275 -9.30 -44.36 -27.88
C THR A 275 -9.82 -44.30 -29.30
N ARG A 276 -8.97 -44.62 -30.28
CA ARG A 276 -9.41 -44.95 -31.63
C ARG A 276 -10.23 -46.25 -31.54
N ARG A 277 -11.51 -46.15 -31.88
CA ARG A 277 -12.34 -47.32 -32.20
C ARG A 277 -11.73 -48.01 -33.42
N PHE A 278 -11.46 -49.30 -33.28
CA PHE A 278 -11.46 -50.26 -34.38
C PHE A 278 -12.65 -51.18 -34.15
#